data_AF-A0A6B3EYP4-F1
#
_entry.id   AF-A0A6B3EYP4-F1
#
_cell.length_a   1.000
_cell.length_b   1.000
_cell.length_c   1.000
_cell.angle_alpha   90.00
_cell.angle_beta   90.00
_cell.angle_gamma   90.00
#
_symmetry.space_group_name_H-M   'P 1'
#
loop_
_entity.id
_entity.type
_entity.pdbx_description
1 polymer ?
#
loop_
_entity_poly.entity_id
_entity_poly.type
_entity_poly.pdbx_seq_one_letter_code
_entity_poly.pdbx_strand_id
1 'polypeptide(L)'
;RRFGRGGRRTRDVQRVLAGVTETAWAISAGADRAIPGVESTGPGPNALDRLTGRYLRRVAAIVPGDPGAGRHYRSVLSLTAPPARLLHPRVALPALFRAPRATPGEPPLVV
;
A
#
# COMPACT_ATOMS: atom_id res chain seq x y z
N ARG A 1 20.91 -0.88 32.45
CA ARG A 1 20.71 -2.36 32.52
C ARG A 1 21.33 -3.00 31.27
N ARG A 2 22.44 -3.73 31.40
CA ARG A 2 23.11 -4.44 30.29
C ARG A 2 22.49 -5.82 30.14
N PHE A 3 21.79 -6.08 29.04
CA PHE A 3 21.36 -7.42 28.67
C PHE A 3 22.61 -8.26 28.33
N GLY A 4 23.00 -9.16 29.22
CA GLY A 4 24.18 -10.02 29.08
C GLY A 4 24.06 -10.96 27.89
N ARG A 5 25.16 -11.16 27.15
CA ARG A 5 25.45 -12.11 26.03
C ARG A 5 24.40 -12.39 24.93
N GLY A 6 23.09 -12.27 25.17
CA GLY A 6 22.00 -12.37 24.19
C GLY A 6 21.60 -11.06 23.52
N GLY A 7 22.01 -9.88 24.04
CA GLY A 7 21.59 -8.58 23.48
C GLY A 7 22.06 -8.29 22.04
N ARG A 8 23.19 -8.87 21.62
CA ARG A 8 23.60 -8.82 20.20
C ARG A 8 22.65 -9.64 19.33
N ARG A 9 22.36 -10.89 19.72
CA ARG A 9 21.41 -11.75 18.99
C ARG A 9 20.00 -11.17 18.94
N THR A 10 19.50 -10.60 20.04
CA THR A 10 18.20 -9.92 20.05
C THR A 10 18.17 -8.73 19.09
N ARG A 11 19.21 -7.90 19.10
CA ARG A 11 19.31 -6.76 18.18
C ARG A 11 19.41 -7.21 16.72
N ASP A 12 20.14 -8.28 16.46
CA ASP A 12 20.29 -8.83 15.11
C ASP A 12 18.94 -9.38 14.60
N VAL A 13 18.22 -10.14 15.43
CA VAL A 13 16.85 -10.60 15.12
C VAL A 13 15.91 -9.43 14.91
N GLN A 14 15.94 -8.41 15.77
CA GLN A 14 15.11 -7.21 15.63
C GLN A 14 15.39 -6.45 14.33
N ARG A 15 16.67 -6.34 13.91
CA ARG A 15 17.01 -5.71 12.61
C ARG A 15 16.49 -6.51 11.43
N VAL A 16 16.62 -7.84 11.48
CA VAL A 16 16.09 -8.72 10.42
C VAL A 16 14.57 -8.60 10.35
N LEU A 17 13.88 -8.67 11.49
CA LEU A 17 12.44 -8.49 11.57
C LEU A 17 12.00 -7.13 11.03
N ALA A 18 12.64 -6.04 11.49
CA ALA A 18 12.36 -4.70 10.99
C ALA A 18 12.50 -4.63 9.47
N GLY A 19 13.57 -5.21 8.90
CA GLY A 19 13.80 -5.25 7.46
C GLY A 19 12.71 -6.00 6.68
N VAL A 20 12.25 -7.16 7.18
CA VAL A 20 11.18 -7.92 6.49
C VAL A 20 9.80 -7.29 6.66
N THR A 21 9.55 -6.57 7.76
CA THR A 21 8.27 -5.90 8.02
C THR A 21 8.20 -4.48 7.46
N GLU A 22 9.32 -3.90 7.02
CA GLU A 22 9.41 -2.49 6.60
C GLU A 22 8.36 -2.13 5.53
N THR A 23 8.17 -3.00 4.54
CA THR A 23 7.18 -2.76 3.48
C THR A 23 5.75 -2.75 4.03
N ALA A 24 5.41 -3.69 4.91
CA ALA A 24 4.09 -3.75 5.53
C ALA A 24 3.85 -2.53 6.42
N TRP A 25 4.86 -2.14 7.22
CA TRP A 25 4.82 -0.95 8.06
C TRP A 25 4.62 0.33 7.24
N ALA A 26 5.35 0.51 6.13
CA ALA A 26 5.23 1.68 5.27
C ALA A 26 3.84 1.80 4.62
N ILE A 27 3.23 0.68 4.22
CA ILE A 27 1.86 0.66 3.68
C ILE A 27 0.85 1.09 4.76
N SER A 28 0.91 0.47 5.94
CA SER A 28 -0.01 0.77 7.04
C SER A 28 0.13 2.21 7.55
N ALA A 29 1.36 2.63 7.91
CA ALA A 29 1.61 3.98 8.41
C ALA A 29 1.32 5.06 7.35
N GLY A 30 1.48 4.75 6.07
CA GLY A 30 1.10 5.63 4.96
C GLY A 30 -0.42 5.82 4.87
N ALA A 31 -1.19 4.76 5.06
CA ALA A 31 -2.66 4.84 5.09
C ALA A 31 -3.15 5.63 6.32
N ASP A 32 -2.56 5.38 7.49
CA ASP A 32 -2.95 6.02 8.75
C ASP A 32 -2.76 7.54 8.73
N ARG A 33 -1.77 8.05 7.98
CA ARG A 33 -1.56 9.50 7.80
C ARG A 33 -2.74 10.24 7.16
N ALA A 34 -3.63 9.54 6.46
CA ALA A 34 -4.82 10.16 5.87
C ALA A 34 -5.95 10.35 6.90
N ILE A 35 -5.83 9.76 8.09
CA ILE A 35 -6.85 9.82 9.14
C ILE A 35 -6.72 11.14 9.90
N PRO A 36 -7.79 11.95 10.00
CA PRO A 36 -7.80 13.17 10.79
C PRO A 36 -7.40 12.91 12.25
N GLY A 37 -6.51 13.74 12.80
CA GLY A 37 -6.05 13.63 14.19
C GLY A 37 -4.86 12.70 14.42
N VAL A 38 -4.37 12.02 13.38
CA VAL A 38 -3.10 11.28 13.47
C VAL A 38 -1.92 12.25 13.44
N GLU A 39 -1.19 12.34 14.54
CA GLU A 39 0.04 13.13 14.63
C GLU A 39 1.23 12.36 14.02
N SER A 40 1.97 13.01 13.13
CA SER A 40 3.21 12.49 12.56
C SER A 40 4.38 13.31 13.08
N THR A 41 5.30 12.67 13.80
CA THR A 41 6.58 13.29 14.21
C THR A 41 7.59 13.40 13.06
N GLY A 42 7.31 12.76 11.91
CA GLY A 42 8.14 12.82 10.71
C GLY A 42 7.78 13.99 9.77
N PRO A 43 8.67 14.34 8.82
CA PRO A 43 8.40 15.36 7.82
C PRO A 43 7.11 15.04 7.04
N GLY A 44 6.39 16.10 6.68
CA GLY A 44 5.15 15.98 5.90
C GLY A 44 5.40 15.39 4.50
N PRO A 45 4.33 14.96 3.79
CA PRO A 45 4.44 14.31 2.50
C PRO A 45 5.09 15.23 1.46
N ASN A 46 6.16 14.74 0.85
CA ASN A 46 6.88 15.44 -0.22
C ASN A 46 6.12 15.33 -1.56
N ALA A 47 6.66 15.93 -2.62
CA ALA A 47 6.02 15.92 -3.94
C ALA A 47 5.87 14.50 -4.51
N LEU A 48 6.86 13.63 -4.30
CA LEU A 48 6.82 12.23 -4.73
C LEU A 48 5.76 11.43 -3.97
N ASP A 49 5.60 11.67 -2.66
CA ASP A 49 4.56 11.04 -1.85
C ASP A 49 3.16 11.41 -2.36
N ARG A 50 2.96 12.69 -2.70
CA ARG A 50 1.70 13.18 -3.25
C ARG A 50 1.40 12.56 -4.63
N LEU A 51 2.41 12.48 -5.49
CA LEU A 51 2.29 11.84 -6.81
C LEU A 51 1.95 10.35 -6.65
N THR A 52 2.65 9.66 -5.76
CA THR A 52 2.41 8.25 -5.44
C THR A 52 0.99 8.06 -4.91
N GLY A 53 0.55 8.88 -3.96
CA GLY A 53 -0.82 8.83 -3.43
C GLY A 53 -1.90 9.13 -4.48
N ARG A 54 -1.62 10.02 -5.45
CA ARG A 54 -2.51 10.25 -6.60
C ARG A 54 -2.60 9.02 -7.51
N TYR A 55 -1.46 8.38 -7.80
CA TYR A 55 -1.40 7.16 -8.58
C TYR A 55 -2.18 6.03 -7.90
N LEU A 56 -1.92 5.78 -6.62
CA LEU A 56 -2.58 4.71 -5.87
C LEU A 56 -4.10 4.93 -5.75
N ARG A 57 -4.58 6.17 -5.60
CA ARG A 57 -6.02 6.47 -5.68
C ARG A 57 -6.62 6.11 -7.03
N ARG A 58 -5.91 6.36 -8.13
CA ARG A 58 -6.35 5.95 -9.47
C ARG A 58 -6.38 4.44 -9.63
N VAL A 59 -5.36 3.74 -9.14
CA VAL A 59 -5.34 2.26 -9.10
C VAL A 59 -6.54 1.73 -8.33
N ALA A 60 -6.79 2.22 -7.11
CA ALA A 60 -7.93 1.79 -6.30
C ALA A 60 -9.28 2.04 -7.00
N ALA A 61 -9.42 3.15 -7.73
CA ALA A 61 -10.65 3.49 -8.44
C ALA A 61 -10.95 2.57 -9.64
N ILE A 62 -9.94 2.02 -10.31
CA ILE A 62 -10.15 1.12 -11.47
C ILE A 62 -10.32 -0.35 -11.07
N VAL A 63 -9.84 -0.74 -9.89
CA VAL A 63 -9.82 -2.14 -9.41
C VAL A 63 -11.20 -2.82 -9.45
N PRO A 64 -12.31 -2.19 -9.03
CA PRO A 64 -13.63 -2.83 -9.07
C PRO A 64 -14.08 -3.25 -10.47
N GLY A 65 -13.68 -2.49 -11.51
CA GLY A 65 -14.12 -2.69 -12.89
C GLY A 65 -13.10 -3.36 -13.81
N ASP A 66 -11.93 -3.75 -13.30
CA ASP A 66 -10.82 -4.33 -14.07
C ASP A 66 -10.23 -5.56 -13.34
N PRO A 67 -10.59 -6.80 -13.75
CA PRO A 67 -10.09 -8.03 -13.15
C PRO A 67 -8.55 -8.19 -13.25
N GLY A 68 -7.93 -7.59 -14.27
CA GLY A 68 -6.48 -7.60 -14.44
C GLY A 68 -5.80 -6.76 -13.38
N ALA A 69 -6.28 -5.53 -13.16
CA ALA A 69 -5.82 -4.66 -12.09
C ALA A 69 -6.11 -5.26 -10.71
N GLY A 70 -7.31 -5.81 -10.50
CA GLY A 70 -7.72 -6.42 -9.24
C GLY A 70 -6.85 -7.57 -8.78
N ARG A 71 -6.38 -8.44 -9.69
CA ARG A 71 -5.42 -9.52 -9.34
C ARG A 71 -4.09 -8.98 -8.83
N HIS A 72 -3.51 -7.99 -9.50
CA HIS A 72 -2.24 -7.39 -9.10
C HIS A 72 -2.39 -6.66 -7.76
N TYR A 73 -3.46 -5.88 -7.62
CA TYR A 73 -3.78 -5.16 -6.40
C TYR A 73 -3.91 -6.09 -5.19
N ARG A 74 -4.68 -7.18 -5.31
CA ARG A 74 -4.82 -8.17 -4.23
C ARG A 74 -3.51 -8.89 -3.91
N SER A 75 -2.69 -9.23 -4.91
CA SER A 75 -1.38 -9.86 -4.64
C SER A 75 -0.47 -8.99 -3.77
N VAL A 76 -0.53 -7.67 -3.93
CA VAL A 76 0.23 -6.72 -3.13
C VAL A 76 -0.37 -6.57 -1.73
N LEU A 77 -1.69 -6.44 -1.61
CA LEU A 77 -2.35 -6.37 -0.30
C LEU A 77 -2.19 -7.65 0.52
N SER A 78 -2.15 -8.80 -0.14
CA SER A 78 -1.86 -10.10 0.50
C SER A 78 -0.36 -10.37 0.68
N LEU A 79 0.51 -9.42 0.34
CA LEU A 79 1.97 -9.52 0.45
C LEU A 79 2.58 -10.72 -0.30
N THR A 80 1.87 -11.28 -1.27
CA THR A 80 2.37 -12.36 -2.14
C THR A 80 3.15 -11.82 -3.34
N ALA A 81 3.13 -10.49 -3.54
CA ALA A 81 3.94 -9.78 -4.51
C ALA A 81 4.40 -8.42 -3.96
N PRO A 82 5.54 -7.90 -4.44
CA PRO A 82 6.05 -6.60 -4.01
C PRO A 82 5.17 -5.44 -4.52
N PRO A 83 5.14 -4.27 -3.83
CA PRO A 83 4.36 -3.10 -4.23
C PRO A 83 4.65 -2.60 -5.66
N ALA A 84 5.89 -2.77 -6.13
CA ALA A 84 6.30 -2.45 -7.49
C ALA A 84 5.46 -3.16 -8.57
N ARG A 85 4.79 -4.27 -8.24
CA ARG A 85 3.88 -4.97 -9.14
C ARG A 85 2.67 -4.13 -9.55
N LEU A 86 2.32 -3.08 -8.79
CA LEU A 86 1.32 -2.10 -9.19
C LEU A 86 1.77 -1.23 -10.35
N LEU A 87 3.07 -1.14 -10.65
CA LEU A 87 3.59 -0.39 -11.80
C LEU A 87 3.56 -1.21 -13.10
N HIS A 88 3.10 -2.46 -13.04
CA HIS A 88 2.98 -3.30 -14.22
C HIS A 88 2.05 -2.63 -15.26
N PRO A 89 2.35 -2.67 -16.58
CA PRO A 89 1.59 -1.95 -17.60
C PRO A 89 0.08 -2.24 -17.60
N ARG A 90 -0.31 -3.48 -17.26
CA ARG A 90 -1.73 -3.89 -17.11
C ARG A 90 -2.47 -3.17 -15.96
N VAL A 91 -1.76 -2.51 -15.06
CA VAL A 91 -2.31 -1.70 -13.95
C VAL A 91 -2.07 -0.22 -14.21
N ALA A 92 -0.84 0.14 -14.59
CA ALA A 92 -0.43 1.52 -14.78
C ALA A 92 -1.14 2.21 -15.94
N LEU A 93 -1.27 1.56 -17.10
CA LEU A 93 -1.93 2.18 -18.26
C LEU A 93 -3.41 2.47 -17.98
N PRO A 94 -4.22 1.52 -17.46
CA PRO A 94 -5.60 1.85 -17.09
C PRO A 94 -5.68 2.90 -15.98
N ALA A 95 -4.80 2.89 -14.97
CA ALA A 95 -4.85 3.86 -13.88
C ALA A 95 -4.56 5.30 -14.36
N LEU A 96 -3.64 5.45 -15.33
CA LEU A 96 -3.24 6.75 -15.86
C LEU A 96 -4.20 7.27 -16.93
N PHE A 97 -4.68 6.40 -17.82
CA PHE A 97 -5.37 6.82 -19.05
C PHE A 97 -6.86 6.50 -19.08
N ARG A 98 -7.37 5.66 -18.17
CA ARG A 98 -8.79 5.28 -18.15
C ARG A 98 -9.57 6.04 -17.08
N ALA A 99 -10.78 6.47 -17.43
CA ALA A 99 -11.75 6.92 -16.44
C ALA A 99 -12.22 5.71 -15.60
N PRO A 100 -12.28 5.82 -14.26
CA PRO A 100 -12.88 4.79 -13.42
C PRO A 100 -14.32 4.50 -13.87
N ARG A 101 -14.67 3.21 -13.96
CA ARG A 101 -16.06 2.83 -14.19
C ARG A 101 -16.85 3.14 -12.91
N ALA A 102 -18.05 3.71 -13.07
CA ALA A 102 -18.96 3.89 -11.96
C ALA A 102 -19.19 2.53 -11.28
N THR A 103 -18.90 2.46 -9.98
CA THR A 103 -19.28 1.31 -9.17
C THR A 103 -20.73 1.54 -8.72
N PRO A 104 -21.64 0.58 -8.89
CA PRO A 104 -22.99 0.69 -8.37
C PRO A 104 -22.96 1.05 -6.88
N GLY A 105 -23.78 2.03 -6.46
CA GLY A 105 -23.86 2.43 -5.05
C GLY A 105 -24.47 1.35 -4.16
N GLU A 106 -25.21 0.43 -4.76
CA GLU A 106 -25.89 -0.68 -4.10
C GLU A 106 -25.52 -1.99 -4.82
N PRO A 107 -25.43 -3.11 -4.09
CA PRO A 107 -25.30 -4.42 -4.73
C PRO A 107 -26.45 -4.62 -5.72
N PRO A 108 -26.22 -5.22 -6.89
CA PRO A 108 -27.32 -5.57 -7.78
C PRO A 108 -28.23 -6.55 -7.03
N LEU A 109 -29.40 -6.07 -6.61
CA LEU A 109 -30.47 -6.90 -6.10
C LEU A 109 -31.04 -7.63 -7.31
N VAL A 110 -30.47 -8.80 -7.59
CA VAL A 110 -31.12 -9.76 -8.47
C VAL A 110 -32.32 -10.28 -7.68
N VAL A 111 -33.49 -9.69 -7.93
CA VAL A 111 -34.78 -10.32 -7.61
C VAL A 111 -35.15 -11.22 -8.78
#